data_AF-A0A8J7CS14-F1
#
_entry.id   AF-A0A8J7CS14-F1
#
_cell.length_a   1.000
_cell.length_b   1.000
_cell.length_c   1.000
_cell.angle_alpha   90.00
_cell.angle_beta   90.00
_cell.angle_gamma   90.00
#
_symmetry.space_group_name_H-M   'P 1'
#
loop_
_entity.id
_entity.type
_entity.pdbx_description
1 polymer ?
#
loop_
_entity_poly.entity_id
_entity_poly.type
_entity_poly.pdbx_seq_one_letter_code
_entity_poly.pdbx_strand_id
1 'polypeptide(L)'
;MKKRITVRSILFVGGGITLLFFSLIGRIFYLQVVQADWLNESAMAQWQREEWMEPQRGMIMDRNGQPLAYSGPAYTVVAVLSEKAPSRVENPMDTAEKLAPILQMSKEGLLSLLTKKDRYQVELRPGGWKIDESKAKEIEALRLPGIYLSKSTKRYYPNQAFLSHTLGYVDKEGEAKMGLELMYDSILRGTPGKGVFLTDRSKNVLPAGVENYQPAEDGKNLRLTIDERIQHFAEQALNDAASRYRAKGMMVLVADPNTMEMLAIASRPDFDPNQYTQITDYRNLPLQVPYEPGSTFKVITLAASIEEGVFHPDEVYQAGRYESKVIRPAIKDYYNNLGWGKITFRQGIERSSNVG
;
A
#
# COMPACT_ATOMS: atom_id res chain seq x y z
N MET A 1 -56.37 -71.27 21.61
CA MET A 1 -56.86 -70.64 20.36
C MET A 1 -55.67 -70.13 19.55
N LYS A 2 -55.22 -70.86 18.53
CA LYS A 2 -54.19 -70.38 17.57
C LYS A 2 -54.91 -69.75 16.38
N LYS A 3 -54.85 -68.41 16.25
CA LYS A 3 -55.40 -67.69 15.08
C LYS A 3 -54.67 -68.16 13.83
N ARG A 4 -55.36 -68.87 12.93
CA ARG A 4 -54.89 -69.15 11.57
C ARG A 4 -54.85 -67.83 10.80
N ILE A 5 -53.68 -67.22 10.69
CA ILE A 5 -53.46 -66.14 9.73
C ILE A 5 -53.60 -66.79 8.34
N THR A 6 -54.63 -66.40 7.60
CA THR A 6 -54.88 -66.90 6.24
C THR A 6 -53.71 -66.52 5.32
N VAL A 7 -53.16 -67.47 4.58
CA VAL A 7 -52.01 -67.29 3.64
C VAL A 7 -52.20 -66.10 2.69
N ARG A 8 -53.45 -65.77 2.34
CA ARG A 8 -53.82 -64.57 1.56
C ARG A 8 -53.44 -63.25 2.25
N SER A 9 -53.54 -63.17 3.57
CA SER A 9 -53.17 -61.99 4.37
C SER A 9 -51.65 -61.79 4.37
N ILE A 10 -50.87 -62.86 4.37
CA ILE A 10 -49.39 -62.81 4.28
C ILE A 10 -48.95 -62.41 2.87
N LEU A 11 -49.61 -62.93 1.82
CA LEU A 11 -49.33 -62.54 0.43
C LEU A 11 -49.73 -61.09 0.12
N PHE A 12 -50.84 -60.59 0.66
CA PHE A 12 -51.24 -59.18 0.50
C PHE A 12 -50.30 -58.23 1.23
N VAL A 13 -49.95 -58.54 2.49
CA VAL A 13 -49.01 -57.72 3.27
C VAL A 13 -47.60 -57.80 2.68
N GLY A 14 -47.14 -58.99 2.34
CA GLY A 14 -45.83 -59.20 1.68
C GLY A 14 -45.75 -58.54 0.31
N GLY A 15 -46.78 -58.70 -0.53
CA GLY A 15 -46.87 -58.04 -1.84
C GLY A 15 -46.91 -56.51 -1.72
N GLY A 16 -47.63 -55.98 -0.72
CA GLY A 16 -47.64 -54.56 -0.39
C GLY A 16 -46.26 -54.04 0.03
N ILE A 17 -45.53 -54.79 0.87
CA ILE A 17 -44.16 -54.46 1.28
C ILE A 17 -43.20 -54.48 0.08
N THR A 18 -43.31 -55.49 -0.80
CA THR A 18 -42.47 -55.60 -2.00
C THR A 18 -42.69 -54.43 -2.96
N LEU A 19 -43.96 -54.06 -3.22
CA LEU A 19 -44.30 -52.88 -4.04
C LEU A 19 -43.75 -51.59 -3.43
N LEU A 20 -43.79 -51.45 -2.12
CA LEU A 20 -43.24 -50.30 -1.41
C LEU A 20 -41.70 -50.22 -1.56
N PHE A 21 -41.00 -51.36 -1.50
CA PHE A 21 -39.56 -51.43 -1.77
C PHE A 21 -39.24 -51.07 -3.22
N PHE A 22 -39.99 -51.57 -4.21
CA PHE A 22 -39.81 -51.18 -5.61
C PHE A 22 -40.03 -49.68 -5.84
N SER A 23 -41.03 -49.09 -5.17
CA SER A 23 -41.26 -47.64 -5.20
C SER A 23 -40.08 -46.86 -4.62
N LEU A 24 -39.55 -47.28 -3.47
CA LEU A 24 -38.35 -46.68 -2.85
C LEU A 24 -37.12 -46.81 -3.76
N ILE A 25 -36.88 -47.98 -4.35
CA ILE A 25 -35.77 -48.20 -5.29
C ILE A 25 -35.93 -47.30 -6.52
N GLY A 26 -37.14 -47.22 -7.08
CA GLY A 26 -37.43 -46.31 -8.20
C GLY A 26 -37.20 -44.84 -7.83
N ARG A 27 -37.55 -44.43 -6.60
CA ARG A 27 -37.28 -43.09 -6.10
C ARG A 27 -35.79 -42.81 -5.93
N ILE A 28 -35.03 -43.78 -5.40
CA ILE A 28 -33.58 -43.67 -5.27
C ILE A 28 -32.93 -43.58 -6.65
N PHE A 29 -33.33 -44.40 -7.62
CA PHE A 29 -32.83 -44.33 -9.00
C PHE A 29 -33.12 -42.97 -9.64
N TYR A 30 -34.34 -42.45 -9.47
CA TYR A 30 -34.69 -41.12 -9.96
C TYR A 30 -33.81 -40.02 -9.35
N LEU A 31 -33.54 -40.09 -8.04
CA LEU A 31 -32.65 -39.12 -7.37
C LEU A 31 -31.18 -39.28 -7.77
N GLN A 32 -30.66 -40.51 -7.82
CA GLN A 32 -29.24 -40.80 -8.02
C GLN A 32 -28.80 -40.83 -9.49
N VAL A 33 -29.73 -40.99 -10.44
CA VAL A 33 -29.40 -41.12 -11.88
C VAL A 33 -30.07 -40.02 -12.69
N VAL A 34 -31.38 -39.79 -12.53
CA VAL A 34 -32.10 -38.77 -13.33
C VAL A 34 -31.82 -37.35 -12.82
N GLN A 35 -31.78 -37.16 -11.51
CA GLN A 35 -31.49 -35.87 -10.87
C GLN A 35 -30.04 -35.74 -10.38
N ALA A 36 -29.18 -36.70 -10.73
CA ALA A 36 -27.80 -36.77 -10.25
C ALA A 36 -27.05 -35.46 -10.54
N ASP A 37 -27.07 -35.02 -11.79
CA ASP A 37 -26.32 -33.86 -12.26
C ASP A 37 -26.81 -32.58 -11.56
N TRP A 38 -28.12 -32.35 -11.51
CA TRP A 38 -28.70 -31.18 -10.84
C TRP A 38 -28.44 -31.15 -9.34
N LEU A 39 -28.56 -32.30 -8.66
CA LEU A 39 -28.27 -32.40 -7.22
C LEU A 39 -26.79 -32.18 -6.95
N ASN A 40 -25.91 -32.68 -7.81
CA ASN A 40 -24.47 -32.53 -7.67
C ASN A 40 -24.02 -31.09 -7.94
N GLU A 41 -24.52 -30.44 -8.99
CA GLU A 41 -24.27 -29.01 -9.25
C GLU A 41 -24.77 -28.13 -8.10
N SER A 42 -25.98 -28.40 -7.59
CA SER A 42 -26.55 -27.66 -6.47
C SER A 42 -25.74 -27.86 -5.18
N ALA A 43 -25.23 -29.07 -4.96
CA ALA A 43 -24.35 -29.38 -3.84
C ALA A 43 -22.98 -28.70 -4.00
N MET A 44 -22.37 -28.74 -5.20
CA MET A 44 -21.10 -28.06 -5.48
C MET A 44 -21.24 -26.55 -5.35
N ALA A 45 -22.31 -25.93 -5.86
CA ALA A 45 -22.57 -24.50 -5.67
C ALA A 45 -22.70 -24.10 -4.19
N GLN A 46 -23.09 -25.04 -3.33
CA GLN A 46 -23.19 -24.82 -1.89
C GLN A 46 -21.89 -25.14 -1.13
N TRP A 47 -21.06 -26.06 -1.64
CA TRP A 47 -19.84 -26.53 -0.97
C TRP A 47 -18.57 -25.85 -1.46
N GLN A 48 -18.50 -25.48 -2.74
CA GLN A 48 -17.35 -24.82 -3.34
C GLN A 48 -17.25 -23.38 -2.82
N ARG A 49 -16.11 -23.09 -2.22
CA ARG A 49 -15.71 -21.74 -1.87
C ARG A 49 -14.44 -21.42 -2.61
N GLU A 50 -14.52 -20.39 -3.43
CA GLU A 50 -13.31 -19.77 -3.97
C GLU A 50 -12.68 -18.94 -2.87
N GLU A 51 -11.44 -19.26 -2.51
CA GLU A 51 -10.62 -18.44 -1.63
C GLU A 51 -9.45 -17.88 -2.44
N TRP A 52 -9.30 -16.56 -2.34
CA TRP A 52 -8.16 -15.85 -2.90
C TRP A 52 -7.04 -15.84 -1.87
N MET A 53 -5.83 -16.15 -2.32
CA MET A 53 -4.62 -16.06 -1.52
C MET A 53 -3.91 -14.77 -1.93
N GLU A 54 -3.87 -13.82 -1.01
CA GLU A 54 -3.20 -12.53 -1.23
C GLU A 54 -1.68 -12.73 -1.30
N PRO A 55 -1.01 -12.24 -2.36
CA PRO A 55 0.44 -12.32 -2.48
C PRO A 55 1.11 -11.31 -1.53
N GLN A 56 2.37 -11.54 -1.19
CA GLN A 56 3.17 -10.52 -0.51
C GLN A 56 3.68 -9.50 -1.53
N ARG A 57 3.35 -8.23 -1.31
CA ARG A 57 3.91 -7.15 -2.12
C ARG A 57 5.43 -7.04 -1.88
N GLY A 58 6.21 -7.03 -2.95
CA GLY A 58 7.68 -7.02 -2.93
C GLY A 58 8.27 -5.83 -2.17
N MET A 59 9.45 -6.01 -1.58
CA MET A 59 10.15 -4.99 -0.81
C MET A 59 10.82 -3.95 -1.72
N ILE A 60 10.86 -2.69 -1.28
CA ILE A 60 11.73 -1.66 -1.85
C ILE A 60 12.90 -1.49 -0.90
N MET A 61 14.13 -1.57 -1.42
CA MET A 61 15.36 -1.50 -0.64
C MET A 61 16.34 -0.48 -1.22
N ASP A 62 17.21 0.06 -0.38
CA ASP A 62 18.33 0.91 -0.80
C ASP A 62 19.41 0.09 -1.54
N ARG A 63 20.46 0.77 -2.02
CA ARG A 63 21.56 0.12 -2.73
C ARG A 63 22.33 -0.89 -1.87
N ASN A 64 22.23 -0.85 -0.55
CA ASN A 64 22.91 -1.74 0.38
C ASN A 64 22.00 -2.85 0.94
N GLY A 65 20.73 -2.91 0.50
CA GLY A 65 19.75 -3.91 0.93
C GLY A 65 18.94 -3.51 2.18
N GLN A 66 19.04 -2.26 2.64
CA GLN A 66 18.21 -1.75 3.73
C GLN A 66 16.76 -1.55 3.27
N PRO A 67 15.76 -2.05 3.99
CA PRO A 67 14.36 -1.91 3.60
C PRO A 67 13.89 -0.46 3.71
N LEU A 68 13.32 0.05 2.63
CA LEU A 68 12.69 1.38 2.53
C LEU A 68 11.16 1.28 2.49
N ALA A 69 10.62 0.17 1.98
CA ALA A 69 9.22 -0.19 2.10
C ALA A 69 9.07 -1.72 2.12
N TYR A 70 8.23 -2.24 3.01
CA TYR A 70 7.96 -3.68 3.11
C TYR A 70 6.53 -3.96 3.56
N SER A 71 6.07 -5.19 3.32
CA SER A 71 4.75 -5.64 3.77
C SER A 71 4.89 -6.38 5.10
N GLY A 72 4.15 -5.92 6.11
CA GLY A 72 4.16 -6.51 7.45
C GLY A 72 2.77 -7.03 7.85
N PRO A 73 2.69 -7.86 8.90
CA PRO A 73 1.41 -8.34 9.41
C PRO A 73 0.56 -7.20 9.94
N ALA A 74 -0.72 -7.21 9.59
CA ALA A 74 -1.72 -6.27 10.07
C ALA A 74 -3.00 -6.98 10.45
N TYR A 75 -3.72 -6.44 11.43
CA TYR A 75 -4.87 -7.11 12.02
C TYR A 75 -6.11 -6.26 11.81
N THR A 76 -7.24 -6.90 11.50
CA THR A 76 -8.54 -6.23 11.45
C THR A 76 -9.42 -6.78 12.55
N VAL A 77 -9.92 -5.90 13.40
CA VAL A 77 -10.79 -6.26 14.53
C VAL A 77 -12.19 -6.53 14.00
N VAL A 78 -12.66 -7.75 14.25
CA VAL A 78 -13.98 -8.21 13.82
C VAL A 78 -14.79 -8.62 15.04
N ALA A 79 -16.05 -8.19 15.08
CA ALA A 79 -17.01 -8.51 16.11
C ALA A 79 -18.09 -9.44 15.56
N VAL A 80 -18.36 -10.56 16.24
CA VAL A 80 -19.44 -11.49 15.94
C VAL A 80 -20.72 -11.01 16.63
N LEU A 81 -21.75 -10.73 15.84
CA LEU A 81 -23.01 -10.15 16.33
C LEU A 81 -24.17 -11.15 16.38
N SER A 82 -24.09 -12.24 15.59
CA SER A 82 -25.22 -13.17 15.47
C SER A 82 -25.53 -13.88 16.79
N GLU A 83 -26.81 -13.90 17.16
CA GLU A 83 -27.31 -14.74 18.26
C GLU A 83 -27.10 -16.24 18.02
N LYS A 84 -26.98 -16.66 16.76
CA LYS A 84 -26.73 -18.05 16.37
C LYS A 84 -25.27 -18.45 16.52
N ALA A 85 -24.37 -17.49 16.74
CA ALA A 85 -22.95 -17.79 16.87
C ALA A 85 -22.60 -18.19 18.32
N PRO A 86 -21.80 -19.25 18.52
CA PRO A 86 -21.44 -19.73 19.86
C PRO A 86 -20.56 -18.73 20.64
N SER A 87 -19.84 -17.86 19.95
CA SER A 87 -18.96 -16.84 20.54
C SER A 87 -19.31 -15.47 19.99
N ARG A 88 -20.48 -14.95 20.37
CA ARG A 88 -20.93 -13.59 20.03
C ARG A 88 -20.46 -12.57 21.06
N VAL A 89 -20.51 -11.28 20.71
CA VAL A 89 -20.34 -10.20 21.67
C VAL A 89 -21.50 -10.23 22.67
N GLU A 90 -21.16 -10.48 23.95
CA GLU A 90 -22.14 -10.61 25.03
C GLU A 90 -22.54 -9.25 25.62
N ASN A 91 -21.56 -8.39 25.89
CA ASN A 91 -21.76 -7.05 26.44
C ASN A 91 -21.19 -5.99 25.50
N PRO A 92 -21.99 -5.47 24.54
CA PRO A 92 -21.55 -4.44 23.61
C PRO A 92 -21.05 -3.15 24.29
N MET A 93 -21.62 -2.77 25.43
CA MET A 93 -21.26 -1.54 26.13
C MET A 93 -19.86 -1.62 26.75
N ASP A 94 -19.60 -2.69 27.52
CA ASP A 94 -18.27 -2.94 28.12
C ASP A 94 -17.20 -3.17 27.03
N THR A 95 -17.57 -3.90 25.96
CA THR A 95 -16.70 -4.12 24.81
C THR A 95 -16.32 -2.80 24.14
N ALA A 96 -17.28 -1.91 23.89
CA ALA A 96 -17.03 -0.58 23.32
C ALA A 96 -16.15 0.28 24.24
N GLU A 97 -16.40 0.25 25.54
CA GLU A 97 -15.63 1.00 26.53
C GLU A 97 -14.16 0.59 26.58
N LYS A 98 -13.88 -0.71 26.53
CA LYS A 98 -12.50 -1.24 26.54
C LYS A 98 -11.78 -1.04 25.21
N LEU A 99 -12.49 -1.12 24.08
CA LEU A 99 -11.88 -0.97 22.75
C LEU A 99 -11.69 0.50 22.31
N ALA A 100 -12.54 1.42 22.78
CA ALA A 100 -12.50 2.84 22.42
C ALA A 100 -11.09 3.47 22.52
N PRO A 101 -10.36 3.36 23.64
CA PRO A 101 -9.03 3.98 23.76
C PRO A 101 -7.99 3.38 22.82
N ILE A 102 -8.02 2.07 22.58
CA ILE A 102 -7.04 1.37 21.73
C ILE A 102 -7.28 1.69 20.25
N LEU A 103 -8.54 1.66 19.84
CA LEU A 103 -8.96 1.91 18.46
C LEU A 103 -9.07 3.41 18.13
N GLN A 104 -8.95 4.29 19.13
CA GLN A 104 -9.13 5.73 18.99
C GLN A 104 -10.48 6.07 18.34
N MET A 105 -11.53 5.35 18.75
CA MET A 105 -12.91 5.53 18.29
C MET A 105 -13.78 5.92 19.48
N SER A 106 -14.85 6.68 19.24
CA SER A 106 -15.82 6.99 20.29
C SER A 106 -16.54 5.73 20.75
N LYS A 107 -16.91 5.69 22.05
CA LYS A 107 -17.68 4.59 22.62
C LYS A 107 -19.01 4.42 21.89
N GLU A 108 -19.67 5.53 21.56
CA GLU A 108 -20.92 5.58 20.82
C GLU A 108 -20.77 5.02 19.40
N GLY A 109 -19.67 5.38 18.72
CA GLY A 109 -19.34 4.87 17.39
C GLY A 109 -19.15 3.36 17.40
N LEU A 110 -18.38 2.83 18.36
CA LEU A 110 -18.18 1.39 18.52
C LEU A 110 -19.47 0.67 18.90
N LEU A 111 -20.25 1.21 19.84
CA LEU A 111 -21.53 0.63 20.24
C LEU A 111 -22.50 0.52 19.06
N SER A 112 -22.52 1.52 18.18
CA SER A 112 -23.35 1.50 16.97
C SER A 112 -22.96 0.38 16.00
N LEU A 113 -21.68 0.02 15.93
CA LEU A 113 -21.19 -1.11 15.13
C LEU A 113 -21.54 -2.44 15.79
N LEU A 114 -21.32 -2.56 17.10
CA LEU A 114 -21.54 -3.78 17.89
C LEU A 114 -23.02 -4.16 18.05
N THR A 115 -23.94 -3.22 17.82
CA THR A 115 -25.39 -3.45 17.96
C THR A 115 -26.12 -3.53 16.60
N LYS A 116 -25.39 -3.60 15.49
CA LYS A 116 -25.99 -3.76 14.16
C LYS A 116 -26.80 -5.06 14.07
N LYS A 117 -28.06 -4.92 13.65
CA LYS A 117 -28.97 -6.05 13.39
C LYS A 117 -28.68 -6.69 12.02
N ASP A 118 -29.16 -7.92 11.85
CA ASP A 118 -29.12 -8.67 10.58
C ASP A 118 -27.71 -8.86 9.99
N ARG A 119 -26.70 -8.93 10.87
CA ARG A 119 -25.31 -9.18 10.50
C ARG A 119 -24.77 -10.34 11.31
N TYR A 120 -24.03 -11.23 10.65
CA TYR A 120 -23.31 -12.27 11.37
C TYR A 120 -22.11 -11.70 12.13
N GLN A 121 -21.37 -10.81 11.48
CA GLN A 121 -20.19 -10.14 11.98
C GLN A 121 -20.02 -8.74 11.37
N VAL A 122 -19.20 -7.91 12.00
CA VAL A 122 -18.85 -6.56 11.53
C VAL A 122 -17.38 -6.27 11.80
N GLU A 123 -16.74 -5.55 10.90
CA GLU A 123 -15.40 -4.99 11.14
C GLU A 123 -15.49 -3.65 11.86
N LEU A 124 -14.67 -3.44 12.88
CA LEU A 124 -14.70 -2.22 13.70
C LEU A 124 -13.89 -1.08 13.05
N ARG A 125 -14.34 -0.63 11.87
CA ARG A 125 -13.67 0.42 11.08
C ARG A 125 -14.03 1.83 11.57
N PRO A 126 -13.15 2.84 11.37
CA PRO A 126 -11.82 2.75 10.76
C PRO A 126 -10.70 2.36 11.73
N GLY A 127 -10.90 2.52 13.04
CA GLY A 127 -9.86 2.38 14.07
C GLY A 127 -9.33 0.95 14.24
N GLY A 128 -10.18 -0.06 14.02
CA GLY A 128 -9.83 -1.48 14.05
C GLY A 128 -9.40 -2.05 12.71
N TRP A 129 -9.17 -1.24 11.68
CA TRP A 129 -8.82 -1.72 10.34
C TRP A 129 -7.33 -1.62 10.05
N LYS A 130 -6.68 -2.77 9.79
CA LYS A 130 -5.23 -2.92 9.58
C LYS A 130 -4.40 -2.26 10.69
N ILE A 131 -4.70 -2.61 11.94
CA ILE A 131 -3.93 -2.19 13.12
C ILE A 131 -2.62 -2.95 13.20
N ASP A 132 -1.62 -2.33 13.83
CA ASP A 132 -0.30 -2.92 14.04
C ASP A 132 -0.34 -4.01 15.13
N GLU A 133 0.69 -4.85 15.17
CA GLU A 133 0.76 -6.01 16.06
C GLU A 133 0.70 -5.65 17.55
N SER A 134 1.22 -4.48 17.96
CA SER A 134 1.16 -4.02 19.35
C SER A 134 -0.29 -3.85 19.82
N LYS A 135 -1.11 -3.11 19.06
CA LYS A 135 -2.54 -2.92 19.34
C LYS A 135 -3.31 -4.24 19.27
N ALA A 136 -2.95 -5.12 18.34
CA ALA A 136 -3.52 -6.46 18.25
C ALA A 136 -3.34 -7.26 19.55
N LYS A 137 -2.11 -7.29 20.09
CA LYS A 137 -1.80 -7.96 21.35
C LYS A 137 -2.54 -7.36 22.54
N GLU A 138 -2.68 -6.03 22.59
CA GLU A 138 -3.48 -5.35 23.61
C GLU A 138 -4.95 -5.80 23.57
N ILE A 139 -5.54 -5.91 22.39
CA ILE A 139 -6.94 -6.36 22.22
C ILE A 139 -7.10 -7.83 22.58
N GLU A 140 -6.19 -8.70 22.16
CA GLU A 140 -6.21 -10.12 22.52
C GLU A 140 -6.11 -10.33 24.03
N ALA A 141 -5.31 -9.50 24.73
CA ALA A 141 -5.16 -9.56 26.18
C ALA A 141 -6.46 -9.26 26.94
N LEU A 142 -7.39 -8.49 26.34
CA LEU A 142 -8.70 -8.20 26.94
C LEU A 142 -9.66 -9.41 26.95
N ARG A 143 -9.39 -10.44 26.12
CA ARG A 143 -10.18 -11.67 26.02
C ARG A 143 -11.69 -11.42 25.88
N LEU A 144 -12.05 -10.44 25.05
CA LEU A 144 -13.44 -10.03 24.86
C LEU A 144 -14.22 -11.10 24.07
N PRO A 145 -15.34 -11.62 24.59
CA PRO A 145 -16.17 -12.58 23.86
C PRO A 145 -16.63 -12.03 22.52
N GLY A 146 -16.50 -12.84 21.47
CA GLY A 146 -16.93 -12.49 20.12
C GLY A 146 -16.11 -11.42 19.41
N ILE A 147 -14.96 -11.02 19.97
CA ILE A 147 -13.97 -10.19 19.27
C ILE A 147 -12.83 -11.09 18.80
N TYR A 148 -12.50 -11.00 17.51
CA TYR A 148 -11.38 -11.71 16.92
C TYR A 148 -10.59 -10.82 15.96
N LEU A 149 -9.35 -11.20 15.70
CA LEU A 149 -8.47 -10.49 14.81
C LEU A 149 -8.31 -11.27 13.50
N SER A 150 -8.81 -10.69 12.41
CA SER A 150 -8.53 -11.17 11.07
C SER A 150 -7.12 -10.75 10.65
N LYS A 151 -6.25 -11.71 10.34
CA LYS A 151 -4.89 -11.44 9.88
C LYS A 151 -4.90 -11.00 8.42
N SER A 152 -4.09 -10.01 8.11
CA SER A 152 -3.91 -9.41 6.79
C SER A 152 -2.49 -8.84 6.70
N THR A 153 -2.20 -8.10 5.63
CA THR A 153 -0.95 -7.36 5.49
C THR A 153 -1.19 -5.87 5.29
N LYS A 154 -0.21 -5.07 5.69
CA LYS A 154 -0.15 -3.62 5.48
C LYS A 154 1.24 -3.24 5.00
N ARG A 155 1.31 -2.19 4.18
CA ARG A 155 2.56 -1.61 3.72
C ARG A 155 3.16 -0.71 4.80
N TYR A 156 4.44 -0.90 5.10
CA TYR A 156 5.20 -0.16 6.10
C TYR A 156 6.40 0.54 5.49
N TYR A 157 6.63 1.77 5.92
CA TYR A 157 7.76 2.62 5.53
C TYR A 157 8.58 2.92 6.79
N PRO A 158 9.64 2.14 7.10
CA PRO A 158 10.31 2.17 8.41
C PRO A 158 10.91 3.53 8.76
N ASN A 159 11.33 4.31 7.74
CA ASN A 159 11.97 5.60 7.90
C ASN A 159 11.01 6.80 7.80
N GLN A 160 9.69 6.56 7.93
CA GLN A 160 8.65 7.61 7.95
C GLN A 160 8.75 8.55 6.74
N ALA A 161 8.96 9.86 6.95
CA ALA A 161 8.97 10.87 5.89
C ALA A 161 10.20 10.81 4.96
N PHE A 162 11.20 10.00 5.30
CA PHE A 162 12.37 9.77 4.48
C PHE A 162 11.98 9.33 3.06
N LEU A 163 12.49 10.03 2.03
CA LEU A 163 12.30 9.68 0.63
C LEU A 163 10.80 9.59 0.21
N SER A 164 9.90 10.24 0.95
CA SER A 164 8.46 9.97 0.89
C SER A 164 7.84 10.18 -0.49
N HIS A 165 8.15 11.30 -1.16
CA HIS A 165 7.64 11.60 -2.50
C HIS A 165 8.14 10.64 -3.57
N THR A 166 9.36 10.13 -3.40
CA THR A 166 9.97 9.19 -4.34
C THR A 166 9.42 7.79 -4.12
N LEU A 167 9.35 7.30 -2.87
CA LEU A 167 8.72 6.02 -2.56
C LEU A 167 7.23 6.04 -2.95
N GLY A 168 6.52 7.11 -2.59
CA GLY A 168 5.08 7.20 -2.67
C GLY A 168 4.42 6.42 -1.53
N TYR A 169 3.16 5.99 -1.75
CA TYR A 169 2.44 5.21 -0.76
C TYR A 169 1.48 4.20 -1.41
N VAL A 170 1.04 3.25 -0.58
CA VAL A 170 -0.01 2.27 -0.85
C VAL A 170 -1.08 2.48 0.21
N ASP A 171 -2.35 2.55 -0.20
CA ASP A 171 -3.44 2.74 0.74
C ASP A 171 -3.73 1.46 1.56
N LYS A 172 -4.65 1.56 2.53
CA LYS A 172 -5.05 0.41 3.35
C LYS A 172 -5.79 -0.65 2.53
N GLU A 173 -6.33 -0.34 1.37
CA GLU A 173 -6.91 -1.28 0.41
C GLU A 173 -5.83 -2.11 -0.30
N GLY A 174 -4.58 -1.64 -0.34
CA GLY A 174 -3.47 -2.31 -1.02
C GLY A 174 -3.16 -1.75 -2.40
N GLU A 175 -3.78 -0.62 -2.76
CA GLU A 175 -3.61 0.04 -4.05
C GLU A 175 -2.47 1.06 -3.97
N ALA A 176 -1.50 0.95 -4.88
CA ALA A 176 -0.43 1.94 -5.01
C ALA A 176 -0.98 3.26 -5.56
N LYS A 177 -0.59 4.39 -4.97
CA LYS A 177 -1.15 5.70 -5.32
C LYS A 177 -0.13 6.70 -5.86
N MET A 178 1.16 6.51 -5.56
CA MET A 178 2.18 7.51 -5.89
C MET A 178 3.57 6.88 -6.02
N GLY A 179 4.50 7.62 -6.63
CA GLY A 179 5.94 7.35 -6.56
C GLY A 179 6.33 6.02 -7.19
N LEU A 180 7.41 5.44 -6.67
CA LEU A 180 7.91 4.14 -7.07
C LEU A 180 6.91 3.02 -6.81
N GLU A 181 6.11 3.13 -5.75
CA GLU A 181 5.03 2.18 -5.46
C GLU A 181 4.05 2.08 -6.63
N LEU A 182 3.60 3.22 -7.18
CA LEU A 182 2.70 3.25 -8.33
C LEU A 182 3.42 2.87 -9.63
N MET A 183 4.62 3.41 -9.86
CA MET A 183 5.37 3.20 -11.09
C MET A 183 5.73 1.73 -11.30
N TYR A 184 6.05 1.01 -10.22
CA TYR A 184 6.43 -0.40 -10.25
C TYR A 184 5.35 -1.34 -9.69
N ASP A 185 4.10 -0.89 -9.61
CA ASP A 185 3.00 -1.70 -9.05
C ASP A 185 2.87 -3.07 -9.73
N SER A 186 3.06 -3.12 -11.04
CA SER A 186 2.95 -4.35 -11.85
C SER A 186 3.94 -5.44 -11.45
N ILE A 187 5.11 -5.09 -10.91
CA ILE A 187 6.11 -6.06 -10.44
C ILE A 187 6.07 -6.21 -8.91
N LEU A 188 5.68 -5.16 -8.19
CA LEU A 188 5.64 -5.15 -6.73
C LEU A 188 4.42 -5.89 -6.19
N ARG A 189 3.25 -5.83 -6.84
CA ARG A 189 1.98 -6.35 -6.28
C ARG A 189 1.95 -7.88 -6.18
N GLY A 190 2.63 -8.58 -7.09
CA GLY A 190 2.50 -10.04 -7.21
C GLY A 190 1.17 -10.45 -7.86
N THR A 191 0.94 -11.76 -7.93
CA THR A 191 -0.23 -12.36 -8.56
C THR A 191 -1.04 -13.12 -7.49
N PRO A 192 -2.31 -12.77 -7.25
CA PRO A 192 -3.15 -13.51 -6.34
C PRO A 192 -3.31 -14.97 -6.74
N GLY A 193 -3.16 -15.85 -5.75
CA GLY A 193 -3.49 -17.25 -5.90
C GLY A 193 -5.00 -17.46 -5.80
N LYS A 194 -5.48 -18.57 -6.33
CA LYS A 194 -6.89 -18.97 -6.24
C LYS A 194 -6.96 -20.44 -5.90
N GLY A 195 -7.80 -20.81 -4.93
CA GLY A 195 -8.14 -22.20 -4.65
C GLY A 195 -9.64 -22.37 -4.56
N VAL A 196 -10.14 -23.49 -5.07
CA VAL A 196 -11.52 -23.93 -4.80
C VAL A 196 -11.46 -24.96 -3.69
N PHE A 197 -12.07 -24.65 -2.56
CA PHE A 197 -12.13 -25.51 -1.40
C PHE A 197 -13.57 -26.00 -1.20
N LEU A 198 -13.78 -27.33 -1.17
CA LEU A 198 -15.03 -27.92 -0.71
C LEU A 198 -15.09 -27.83 0.80
N THR A 199 -16.11 -27.15 1.31
CA THR A 199 -16.30 -26.92 2.74
C THR A 199 -17.59 -27.56 3.25
N ASP A 200 -17.59 -27.97 4.53
CA ASP A 200 -18.81 -28.39 5.21
C ASP A 200 -19.72 -27.17 5.53
N ARG A 201 -20.91 -27.42 6.09
CA ARG A 201 -21.84 -26.35 6.52
C ARG A 201 -21.24 -25.41 7.59
N SER A 202 -20.19 -25.83 8.27
CA SER A 202 -19.46 -25.09 9.29
C SER A 202 -18.20 -24.41 8.73
N LYS A 203 -17.97 -24.47 7.40
CA LYS A 203 -16.84 -23.89 6.65
C LYS A 203 -15.50 -24.60 6.87
N ASN A 204 -15.48 -25.83 7.38
CA ASN A 204 -14.24 -26.61 7.46
C ASN A 204 -13.92 -27.22 6.09
N VAL A 205 -12.66 -27.16 5.69
CA VAL A 205 -12.18 -27.75 4.42
C VAL A 205 -12.22 -29.28 4.49
N LEU A 206 -12.80 -29.92 3.47
CA LEU A 206 -12.89 -31.37 3.39
C LEU A 206 -11.53 -32.00 2.96
N PRO A 207 -11.12 -33.18 3.47
CA PRO A 207 -9.80 -33.79 3.23
C PRO A 207 -9.43 -34.13 1.77
N ALA A 208 -10.36 -34.00 0.83
CA ALA A 208 -10.14 -34.16 -0.62
C ALA A 208 -10.72 -33.00 -1.44
N GLY A 209 -11.02 -31.87 -0.78
CA GLY A 209 -11.82 -30.77 -1.32
C GLY A 209 -11.05 -29.70 -2.08
N VAL A 210 -9.79 -29.93 -2.43
CA VAL A 210 -8.97 -28.92 -3.12
C VAL A 210 -9.05 -29.16 -4.62
N GLU A 211 -9.86 -28.37 -5.30
CA GLU A 211 -9.92 -28.33 -6.76
C GLU A 211 -9.30 -27.02 -7.26
N ASN A 212 -8.59 -27.06 -8.40
CA ASN A 212 -8.06 -25.87 -9.07
C ASN A 212 -7.23 -24.93 -8.18
N TYR A 213 -6.34 -25.48 -7.36
CA TYR A 213 -5.40 -24.71 -6.55
C TYR A 213 -4.27 -24.11 -7.39
N GLN A 214 -4.19 -22.79 -7.40
CA GLN A 214 -3.09 -22.00 -7.93
C GLN A 214 -2.49 -21.18 -6.78
N PRO A 215 -1.23 -21.41 -6.41
CA PRO A 215 -0.59 -20.65 -5.33
C PRO A 215 -0.46 -19.18 -5.72
N ALA A 216 -0.43 -18.30 -4.72
CA ALA A 216 -0.09 -16.90 -4.94
C ALA A 216 1.39 -16.76 -5.30
N GLU A 217 1.69 -15.82 -6.18
CA GLU A 217 3.07 -15.44 -6.51
C GLU A 217 3.38 -14.09 -5.87
N ASP A 218 4.37 -14.08 -4.98
CA ASP A 218 4.82 -12.85 -4.34
C ASP A 218 5.41 -11.87 -5.35
N GLY A 219 5.26 -10.59 -5.05
CA GLY A 219 5.84 -9.51 -5.83
C GLY A 219 7.37 -9.52 -5.81
N LYS A 220 7.95 -9.02 -6.89
CA LYS A 220 9.40 -8.86 -7.01
C LYS A 220 9.89 -7.71 -6.16
N ASN A 221 11.07 -7.87 -5.58
CA ASN A 221 11.73 -6.80 -4.84
C ASN A 221 12.36 -5.78 -5.79
N LEU A 222 12.35 -4.51 -5.39
CA LEU A 222 12.99 -3.40 -6.07
C LEU A 222 14.20 -2.91 -5.26
N ARG A 223 15.38 -2.89 -5.87
CA ARG A 223 16.60 -2.31 -5.28
C ARG A 223 16.89 -0.98 -5.96
N LEU A 224 16.96 0.08 -5.16
CA LEU A 224 17.23 1.44 -5.63
C LEU A 224 18.73 1.73 -5.69
N THR A 225 19.10 2.80 -6.38
CA THR A 225 20.45 3.37 -6.36
C THR A 225 20.71 4.25 -5.14
N ILE A 226 19.65 4.64 -4.43
CA ILE A 226 19.70 5.46 -3.22
C ILE A 226 20.61 4.82 -2.18
N ASP A 227 21.51 5.60 -1.59
CA ASP A 227 22.26 5.20 -0.40
C ASP A 227 21.55 5.81 0.82
N GLU A 228 21.10 4.94 1.73
CA GLU A 228 20.32 5.38 2.89
C GLU A 228 21.04 6.45 3.73
N ARG A 229 22.37 6.36 3.85
CA ARG A 229 23.16 7.30 4.66
C ARG A 229 23.25 8.66 3.97
N ILE A 230 23.47 8.69 2.66
CA ILE A 230 23.53 9.94 1.89
C ILE A 230 22.16 10.63 1.90
N GLN A 231 21.09 9.85 1.72
CA GLN A 231 19.72 10.35 1.85
C GLN A 231 19.47 10.93 3.25
N HIS A 232 19.91 10.25 4.32
CA HIS A 232 19.77 10.77 5.69
C HIS A 232 20.42 12.15 5.86
N PHE A 233 21.64 12.34 5.35
CA PHE A 233 22.30 13.66 5.38
C PHE A 233 21.54 14.72 4.56
N ALA A 234 20.97 14.35 3.41
CA ALA A 234 20.14 15.25 2.61
C ALA A 234 18.87 15.68 3.35
N GLU A 235 18.17 14.73 4.01
CA GLU A 235 16.99 14.99 4.82
C GLU A 235 17.32 15.89 6.03
N GLN A 236 18.44 15.63 6.71
CA GLN A 236 18.90 16.46 7.83
C GLN A 236 19.23 17.90 7.38
N ALA A 237 19.95 18.06 6.28
CA ALA A 237 20.26 19.38 5.73
C ALA A 237 19.00 20.17 5.38
N LEU A 238 17.99 19.49 4.82
CA LEU A 238 16.68 20.09 4.54
C LEU A 238 15.90 20.45 5.81
N ASN A 239 15.93 19.60 6.84
CA ASN A 239 15.31 19.90 8.14
C ASN A 239 15.95 21.12 8.80
N ASP A 240 17.28 21.19 8.80
CA ASP A 240 18.03 22.32 9.33
C ASP A 240 17.68 23.61 8.56
N ALA A 241 17.64 23.53 7.22
CA ALA A 241 17.23 24.66 6.39
C ALA A 241 15.78 25.08 6.66
N ALA A 242 14.83 24.15 6.75
CA ALA A 242 13.42 24.41 7.03
C ALA A 242 13.20 25.02 8.42
N SER A 243 14.05 24.69 9.40
CA SER A 243 14.00 25.31 10.73
C SER A 243 14.45 26.78 10.74
N ARG A 244 15.37 27.15 9.83
CA ARG A 244 15.96 28.49 9.74
C ARG A 244 15.19 29.39 8.78
N TYR A 245 14.67 28.83 7.69
CA TYR A 245 14.07 29.56 6.59
C TYR A 245 12.61 29.17 6.40
N ARG A 246 11.74 30.16 6.28
CA ARG A 246 10.32 29.96 5.93
C ARG A 246 10.13 29.86 4.41
N ALA A 247 10.84 28.94 3.76
CA ALA A 247 10.71 28.74 2.33
C ALA A 247 9.39 28.02 1.98
N LYS A 248 8.85 28.29 0.79
CA LYS A 248 7.66 27.58 0.28
C LYS A 248 7.96 26.14 -0.16
N GLY A 249 9.22 25.88 -0.52
CA GLY A 249 9.69 24.57 -0.90
C GLY A 249 11.22 24.53 -0.88
N MET A 250 11.78 23.36 -0.59
CA MET A 250 13.22 23.11 -0.61
C MET A 250 13.45 21.74 -1.23
N MET A 251 14.58 21.53 -1.90
CA MET A 251 14.89 20.25 -2.53
C MET A 251 16.40 20.02 -2.57
N VAL A 252 16.77 18.74 -2.52
CA VAL A 252 18.15 18.27 -2.65
C VAL A 252 18.16 17.06 -3.57
N LEU A 253 19.12 17.06 -4.51
CA LEU A 253 19.47 15.92 -5.35
C LEU A 253 20.96 15.64 -5.19
N VAL A 254 21.31 14.37 -5.00
CA VAL A 254 22.70 13.91 -4.97
C VAL A 254 22.84 12.77 -5.97
N ALA A 255 23.77 12.89 -6.90
CA ALA A 255 24.07 11.89 -7.91
C ALA A 255 25.57 11.57 -7.92
N ASP A 256 25.91 10.33 -8.24
CA ASP A 256 27.29 9.97 -8.59
C ASP A 256 27.61 10.53 -9.99
N PRO A 257 28.61 11.40 -10.16
CA PRO A 257 28.89 12.01 -11.46
C PRO A 257 29.44 11.04 -12.51
N ASN A 258 29.94 9.86 -12.11
CA ASN A 258 30.50 8.87 -13.03
C ASN A 258 29.43 7.93 -13.59
N THR A 259 28.42 7.59 -12.77
CA THR A 259 27.37 6.62 -13.14
C THR A 259 26.01 7.28 -13.35
N MET A 260 25.84 8.52 -12.90
CA MET A 260 24.56 9.23 -12.79
C MET A 260 23.52 8.50 -11.95
N GLU A 261 23.95 7.53 -11.12
CA GLU A 261 23.09 6.93 -10.10
C GLU A 261 22.64 7.99 -9.10
N MET A 262 21.34 8.08 -8.87
CA MET A 262 20.78 8.95 -7.84
C MET A 262 21.04 8.33 -6.47
N LEU A 263 21.80 9.03 -5.63
CA LEU A 263 22.17 8.61 -4.29
C LEU A 263 21.23 9.17 -3.23
N ALA A 264 20.67 10.35 -3.48
CA ALA A 264 19.63 10.95 -2.65
C ALA A 264 18.70 11.87 -3.45
N ILE A 265 17.44 11.91 -3.05
CA ILE A 265 16.41 12.82 -3.55
C ILE A 265 15.46 13.16 -2.40
N ALA A 266 15.41 14.44 -2.02
CA ALA A 266 14.61 14.89 -0.89
C ALA A 266 13.94 16.24 -1.18
N SER A 267 12.79 16.47 -0.57
CA SER A 267 12.05 17.73 -0.67
C SER A 267 11.38 18.13 0.64
N ARG A 268 11.17 19.42 0.83
CA ARG A 268 10.27 19.98 1.84
C ARG A 268 9.20 20.84 1.15
N PRO A 269 7.93 20.79 1.59
CA PRO A 269 7.40 19.91 2.64
C PRO A 269 7.48 18.42 2.23
N ASP A 270 7.71 17.54 3.21
CA ASP A 270 7.66 16.08 3.11
C ASP A 270 6.33 15.55 3.70
N PHE A 271 6.18 14.22 3.78
CA PHE A 271 5.03 13.58 4.44
C PHE A 271 5.41 12.18 4.90
N ASP A 272 4.77 11.65 5.94
CA ASP A 272 4.92 10.24 6.33
C ASP A 272 3.99 9.34 5.49
N PRO A 273 4.51 8.43 4.64
CA PRO A 273 3.67 7.53 3.84
C PRO A 273 2.83 6.55 4.67
N ASN A 274 3.20 6.30 5.93
CA ASN A 274 2.38 5.51 6.85
C ASN A 274 1.13 6.30 7.32
N GLN A 275 1.13 7.62 7.13
CA GLN A 275 0.06 8.56 7.49
C GLN A 275 -0.41 9.35 6.25
N TYR A 276 -0.55 8.65 5.12
CA TYR A 276 -0.87 9.24 3.82
C TYR A 276 -2.17 10.08 3.77
N THR A 277 -3.05 9.99 4.75
CA THR A 277 -4.24 10.86 4.86
C THR A 277 -3.91 12.29 5.29
N GLN A 278 -2.68 12.55 5.73
CA GLN A 278 -2.20 13.87 6.21
C GLN A 278 -1.32 14.59 5.16
N ILE A 279 -1.20 14.05 3.95
CA ILE A 279 -0.39 14.66 2.88
C ILE A 279 -0.96 16.04 2.53
N THR A 280 -0.11 17.06 2.61
CA THR A 280 -0.46 18.44 2.24
C THR A 280 0.10 18.84 0.87
N ASP A 281 1.19 18.22 0.42
CA ASP A 281 1.80 18.44 -0.89
C ASP A 281 2.20 17.11 -1.53
N TYR A 282 1.56 16.80 -2.65
CA TYR A 282 1.79 15.57 -3.42
C TYR A 282 2.92 15.71 -4.44
N ARG A 283 3.57 16.88 -4.55
CA ARG A 283 4.56 17.12 -5.60
C ARG A 283 5.95 16.67 -5.18
N ASN A 284 6.59 15.86 -6.02
CA ASN A 284 8.02 15.61 -5.90
C ASN A 284 8.78 16.80 -6.51
N LEU A 285 9.12 17.80 -5.68
CA LEU A 285 9.68 19.07 -6.14
C LEU A 285 10.86 18.92 -7.12
N PRO A 286 11.91 18.11 -6.83
CA PRO A 286 13.03 17.95 -7.76
C PRO A 286 12.67 17.39 -9.14
N LEU A 287 11.54 16.67 -9.27
CA LEU A 287 11.14 16.03 -10.52
C LEU A 287 10.01 16.76 -11.26
N GLN A 288 9.17 17.49 -10.52
CA GLN A 288 7.89 17.98 -11.04
C GLN A 288 7.76 19.50 -11.07
N VAL A 289 8.64 20.24 -10.37
CA VAL A 289 8.54 21.69 -10.28
C VAL A 289 9.65 22.36 -11.07
N PRO A 290 9.33 23.00 -12.21
CA PRO A 290 10.31 23.80 -12.94
C PRO A 290 10.66 25.06 -12.15
N TYR A 291 11.92 25.47 -12.24
CA TYR A 291 12.42 26.70 -11.64
C TYR A 291 13.51 27.32 -12.53
N GLU A 292 13.73 28.62 -12.38
CA GLU A 292 14.81 29.31 -13.08
C GLU A 292 16.15 28.96 -12.41
N PRO A 293 17.11 28.33 -13.13
CA PRO A 293 18.37 27.88 -12.54
C PRO A 293 19.32 29.02 -12.14
N GLY A 294 19.07 30.24 -12.63
CA GLY A 294 19.89 31.42 -12.37
C GLY A 294 21.36 31.18 -12.73
N SER A 295 22.26 31.62 -11.85
CA SER A 295 23.70 31.54 -12.08
C SER A 295 24.25 30.12 -12.24
N THR A 296 23.56 29.08 -11.74
CA THR A 296 24.01 27.69 -11.92
C THR A 296 24.05 27.27 -13.39
N PHE A 297 23.23 27.90 -14.24
CA PHE A 297 23.18 27.60 -15.67
C PHE A 297 24.37 28.17 -16.46
N LYS A 298 25.12 29.14 -15.90
CA LYS A 298 26.26 29.77 -16.58
C LYS A 298 27.34 28.77 -16.97
N VAL A 299 27.44 27.64 -16.27
CA VAL A 299 28.37 26.55 -16.60
C VAL A 299 28.08 25.97 -17.99
N ILE A 300 26.80 25.90 -18.39
CA ILE A 300 26.41 25.43 -19.73
C ILE A 300 26.81 26.47 -20.79
N THR A 301 26.54 27.75 -20.56
CA THR A 301 26.97 28.83 -21.46
C THR A 301 28.49 28.85 -21.60
N LEU A 302 29.22 28.73 -20.49
CA LEU A 302 30.68 28.64 -20.47
C LEU A 302 31.17 27.44 -21.30
N ALA A 303 30.59 26.26 -21.11
CA ALA A 303 30.96 25.07 -21.87
C ALA A 303 30.74 25.28 -23.37
N ALA A 304 29.61 25.88 -23.77
CA ALA A 304 29.34 26.22 -25.17
C ALA A 304 30.35 27.24 -25.72
N SER A 305 30.70 28.28 -24.97
CA SER A 305 31.70 29.26 -25.40
C SER A 305 33.11 28.68 -25.53
N ILE A 306 33.48 27.71 -24.70
CA ILE A 306 34.74 26.98 -24.83
C ILE A 306 34.73 26.10 -26.07
N GLU A 307 33.64 25.36 -26.30
CA GLU A 307 33.49 24.48 -27.48
C GLU A 307 33.55 25.27 -28.79
N GLU A 308 32.91 26.44 -28.85
CA GLU A 308 32.95 27.34 -30.01
C GLU A 308 34.28 28.10 -30.14
N GLY A 309 35.23 27.92 -29.21
CA GLY A 309 36.54 28.54 -29.24
C GLY A 309 36.55 30.06 -28.99
N VAL A 310 35.43 30.62 -28.49
CA VAL A 310 35.25 32.06 -28.25
C VAL A 310 35.52 32.47 -26.80
N PHE A 311 35.79 31.52 -25.92
CA PHE A 311 36.13 31.79 -24.53
C PHE A 311 37.64 31.93 -24.31
N HIS A 312 38.08 33.14 -23.99
CA HIS A 312 39.48 33.44 -23.66
C HIS A 312 39.59 33.82 -22.18
N PRO A 313 40.09 32.93 -21.29
CA PRO A 313 39.95 33.09 -19.84
C PRO A 313 40.65 34.32 -19.29
N ASP A 314 41.73 34.76 -19.91
CA ASP A 314 42.58 35.85 -19.44
C ASP A 314 42.26 37.19 -20.13
N GLU A 315 41.31 37.21 -21.08
CA GLU A 315 40.79 38.45 -21.65
C GLU A 315 39.96 39.22 -20.62
N VAL A 316 40.08 40.54 -20.67
CA VAL A 316 39.50 41.45 -19.68
C VAL A 316 38.26 42.12 -20.24
N TYR A 317 37.18 42.11 -19.48
CA TYR A 317 35.96 42.85 -19.77
C TYR A 317 35.60 43.79 -18.61
N GLN A 318 34.69 44.73 -18.89
CA GLN A 318 34.18 45.66 -17.89
C GLN A 318 32.94 45.05 -17.20
N ALA A 319 33.09 44.61 -15.95
CA ALA A 319 31.99 44.11 -15.13
C ALA A 319 31.13 45.27 -14.56
N GLY A 320 29.95 44.92 -14.04
CA GLY A 320 29.03 45.82 -13.35
C GLY A 320 27.71 46.03 -14.08
N ARG A 321 27.77 46.72 -15.23
CA ARG A 321 26.57 47.02 -16.04
C ARG A 321 26.91 47.00 -17.53
N TYR A 322 26.09 46.31 -18.30
CA TYR A 322 26.16 46.28 -19.75
C TYR A 322 24.85 46.75 -20.37
N GLU A 323 24.92 47.79 -21.20
CA GLU A 323 23.78 48.31 -21.95
C GLU A 323 23.87 47.87 -23.41
N SER A 324 22.98 46.97 -23.79
CA SER A 324 22.81 46.57 -25.19
C SER A 324 21.80 47.49 -25.88
N LYS A 325 21.96 47.68 -27.20
CA LYS A 325 20.94 48.32 -28.03
C LYS A 325 19.69 47.44 -28.20
N VAL A 326 19.84 46.12 -28.06
CA VAL A 326 18.80 45.11 -28.33
C VAL A 326 18.23 44.50 -27.06
N ILE A 327 19.05 44.28 -26.03
CA ILE A 327 18.62 43.68 -24.76
C ILE A 327 18.26 44.79 -23.77
N ARG A 328 16.99 44.82 -23.32
CA ARG A 328 16.49 45.71 -22.28
C ARG A 328 15.68 44.92 -21.24
N PRO A 329 15.79 45.24 -19.94
CA PRO A 329 16.67 46.26 -19.33
C PRO A 329 18.16 45.88 -19.37
N ALA A 330 19.04 46.81 -18.99
CA ALA A 330 20.49 46.58 -18.94
C ALA A 330 20.84 45.37 -18.06
N ILE A 331 21.84 44.58 -18.49
CA ILE A 331 22.37 43.46 -17.72
C ILE A 331 23.24 44.02 -16.60
N LYS A 332 23.09 43.48 -15.38
CA LYS A 332 23.79 43.96 -14.19
C LYS A 332 24.32 42.80 -13.37
N ASP A 333 25.48 43.02 -12.77
CA ASP A 333 26.03 42.14 -11.75
C ASP A 333 25.36 42.35 -10.39
N TYR A 334 25.33 41.31 -9.55
CA TYR A 334 24.66 41.38 -8.25
C TYR A 334 25.35 42.33 -7.25
N TYR A 335 26.66 42.58 -7.42
CA TYR A 335 27.47 43.35 -6.46
C TYR A 335 27.24 44.86 -6.59
N ASN A 336 26.35 45.40 -5.75
CA ASN A 336 26.10 46.83 -5.51
C ASN A 336 25.92 47.71 -6.76
N ASN A 337 25.47 47.15 -7.90
CA ASN A 337 25.39 47.82 -9.21
C ASN A 337 26.72 48.43 -9.73
N LEU A 338 27.83 48.26 -9.00
CA LEU A 338 29.16 48.79 -9.34
C LEU A 338 30.04 47.72 -10.02
N GLY A 339 29.70 46.44 -9.81
CA GLY A 339 30.50 45.32 -10.32
C GLY A 339 31.89 45.27 -9.70
N TRP A 340 32.82 44.69 -10.44
CA TRP A 340 34.20 44.46 -10.00
C TRP A 340 35.24 45.23 -10.82
N GLY A 341 34.81 46.19 -11.64
CA GLY A 341 35.69 46.91 -12.55
C GLY A 341 36.13 46.04 -13.72
N LYS A 342 37.37 46.23 -14.16
CA LYS A 342 38.00 45.39 -15.19
C LYS A 342 38.46 44.07 -14.58
N ILE A 343 37.86 42.98 -15.02
CA ILE A 343 38.20 41.62 -14.58
C ILE A 343 38.35 40.70 -15.78
N THR A 344 39.06 39.60 -15.60
CA THR A 344 39.18 38.56 -16.62
C THR A 344 37.89 37.74 -16.74
N PHE A 345 37.65 37.09 -17.88
CA PHE A 345 36.51 36.15 -18.01
C PHE A 345 36.57 35.00 -16.99
N ARG A 346 37.78 34.52 -16.64
CA ARG A 346 37.99 33.57 -15.54
C ARG A 346 37.44 34.10 -14.21
N GLN A 347 37.83 35.32 -13.85
CA GLN A 347 37.32 36.00 -12.65
C GLN A 347 35.80 36.26 -12.75
N GLY A 348 35.29 36.49 -13.95
CA GLY A 348 33.86 36.64 -14.22
C GLY A 348 33.06 35.41 -13.80
N ILE A 349 33.53 34.22 -14.18
CA ILE A 349 32.93 32.94 -13.77
C ILE A 349 33.05 32.74 -12.25
N GLU A 350 34.24 32.94 -11.67
CA GLU A 350 34.47 32.79 -10.21
C GLU A 350 33.55 33.69 -9.36
N ARG A 351 33.25 34.89 -9.86
CA ARG A 351 32.41 35.88 -9.17
C ARG A 351 30.94 35.81 -9.58
N SER A 352 30.58 34.90 -10.48
CA SER A 352 29.26 34.82 -11.10
C SER A 352 28.79 36.16 -11.65
N SER A 353 29.63 36.83 -12.43
CA SER A 353 29.23 38.02 -13.21
C SER A 353 28.17 37.63 -14.24
N ASN A 354 27.11 38.42 -14.36
CA ASN A 354 26.08 38.29 -15.40
C ASN A 354 26.49 39.02 -16.69
N VAL A 355 27.41 39.98 -16.58
CA VAL A 355 27.86 40.81 -17.71
C VAL A 355 28.86 40.08 -18.60
N GLY A 356 29.77 39.30 -18.00
CA GLY A 356 30.70 38.43 -18.73
C GLY A 356 30.02 37.17 -19.17
#